data_AF-A0A059LFQ0-F1
#
_entry.id   AF-A0A059LFQ0-F1
#
_cell.length_a   1.000
_cell.length_b   1.000
_cell.length_c   1.000
_cell.angle_alpha   90.00
_cell.angle_beta   90.00
_cell.angle_gamma   90.00
#
_symmetry.space_group_name_H-M   'P 1'
#
loop_
_entity.id
_entity.type
_entity.pdbx_description
1 polymer ?
#
loop_
_entity_poly.entity_id
_entity_poly.type
_entity_poly.pdbx_seq_one_letter_code
_entity_poly.pdbx_strand_id
1 'polypeptide(L)'
;MLPPVPSPADRVRVYVRVRPRMDEDGSPNAVQLHPDGRSLTIQRENRATAKFEFDGVLPPSASQADVYSCAVAPIVADVLAGYNGTVMAYGQTGAGKTYTLSSMSQNSIGMIPRAAAELFAALARDSVEADESVEMAPRRFASPPLASRQPTQQSDSSSASRLGDSRARRRSASRSGSEEGSIAPRLAPEAEHLDRLPPRTPASRPGEVEHTVLLSYIQIYQEAVQDLLCPESENLSIRESEAGVFVWGAQQREVSSLEQCLALVRAGDANRATAFTALNAASSRSHAVVMFTVISRRAIGEAHGSIAPAADDLLDPAGV
;
A
#
# COMPACT_ATOMS: atom_id res chain seq x y z
N MET A 1 -38.54 11.51 9.62
CA MET A 1 -37.22 12.18 9.65
C MET A 1 -36.60 12.02 8.28
N LEU A 2 -36.28 13.11 7.60
CA LEU A 2 -35.50 13.05 6.36
C LEU A 2 -34.06 12.65 6.71
N PRO A 3 -33.39 11.81 5.89
CA PRO A 3 -32.00 11.48 6.13
C PRO A 3 -31.15 12.76 6.05
N PRO A 4 -30.07 12.86 6.84
CA PRO A 4 -29.17 14.00 6.79
C PRO A 4 -28.61 14.15 5.37
N VAL A 5 -28.58 15.38 4.86
CA VAL A 5 -27.93 15.69 3.59
C VAL A 5 -26.43 15.43 3.77
N PRO A 6 -25.80 14.56 2.97
CA PRO A 6 -24.38 14.27 3.11
C PRO A 6 -23.59 15.57 2.95
N SER A 7 -22.58 15.74 3.79
CA SER A 7 -21.69 16.89 3.67
C SER A 7 -20.99 16.83 2.30
N PRO A 8 -20.61 17.97 1.68
CA PRO A 8 -19.87 17.95 0.42
C PRO A 8 -18.53 17.20 0.50
N ALA A 9 -18.06 16.84 1.70
CA ALA A 9 -16.88 16.00 1.92
C ALA A 9 -17.15 14.49 1.70
N ASP A 10 -18.40 14.03 1.84
CA ASP A 10 -18.72 12.59 1.83
C ASP A 10 -19.22 12.06 0.47
N ARG A 11 -19.30 12.93 -0.55
CA ARG A 11 -19.76 12.51 -1.89
C ARG A 11 -18.59 12.06 -2.76
N VAL A 12 -18.88 11.14 -3.68
CA VAL A 12 -17.94 10.76 -4.74
C VAL A 12 -17.57 11.99 -5.56
N ARG A 13 -16.26 12.27 -5.62
CA ARG A 13 -15.69 13.35 -6.45
C ARG A 13 -15.39 12.83 -7.85
N VAL A 14 -15.87 13.53 -8.85
CA VAL A 14 -15.71 13.16 -10.27
C VAL A 14 -14.91 14.23 -10.99
N TYR A 15 -13.76 13.84 -11.51
CA TYR A 15 -12.90 14.68 -12.35
C TYR A 15 -12.89 14.15 -13.78
N VAL A 16 -12.95 15.05 -14.75
CA VAL A 16 -12.79 14.70 -16.17
C VAL A 16 -11.44 15.19 -16.67
N ARG A 17 -10.66 14.31 -17.27
CA ARG A 17 -9.41 14.67 -17.95
C ARG A 17 -9.56 14.51 -19.46
N VAL A 18 -9.34 15.59 -20.19
CA VAL A 18 -9.32 15.57 -21.66
C VAL A 18 -7.89 15.35 -22.12
N ARG A 19 -7.64 14.31 -22.94
CA ARG A 19 -6.31 14.06 -23.49
C ARG A 19 -5.97 15.03 -24.64
N PRO A 20 -4.69 15.27 -24.96
CA PRO A 20 -4.28 15.90 -26.20
C PRO A 20 -4.89 15.22 -27.41
N ARG A 21 -5.26 16.03 -28.40
CA ARG A 21 -5.80 15.56 -29.67
C ARG A 21 -4.71 14.88 -30.50
N MET A 22 -5.09 13.80 -31.18
CA MET A 22 -4.30 13.11 -32.19
C MET A 22 -4.89 13.35 -33.58
N ASP A 23 -4.10 13.16 -34.64
CA ASP A 23 -4.53 13.39 -36.02
C ASP A 23 -5.70 12.47 -36.44
N GLU A 24 -5.80 11.30 -35.83
CA GLU A 24 -6.87 10.31 -36.05
C GLU A 24 -8.20 10.68 -35.35
N ASP A 25 -8.23 11.72 -34.53
CA ASP A 25 -9.44 12.15 -33.82
C ASP A 25 -10.40 12.90 -34.76
N GLY A 26 -11.71 12.76 -34.49
CA GLY A 26 -12.81 13.38 -35.24
C GLY A 26 -12.89 14.92 -35.12
N SER A 27 -14.09 15.49 -35.06
CA SER A 27 -14.24 16.96 -35.09
C SER A 27 -13.44 17.69 -33.98
N PRO A 28 -12.66 18.76 -34.30
CA PRO A 28 -11.90 19.54 -33.30
C PRO A 28 -12.73 20.10 -32.17
N ASN A 29 -14.00 20.39 -32.46
CA ASN A 29 -14.88 21.10 -31.54
C ASN A 29 -15.84 20.15 -30.83
N ALA A 30 -15.60 18.84 -30.91
CA ALA A 30 -16.44 17.83 -30.28
C ALA A 30 -16.48 17.95 -28.75
N VAL A 31 -15.42 18.46 -28.12
CA VAL A 31 -15.34 18.71 -26.67
C VAL A 31 -14.88 20.14 -26.43
N GLN A 32 -15.70 20.93 -25.73
CA GLN A 32 -15.42 22.31 -25.36
C GLN A 32 -15.38 22.43 -23.85
N LEU A 33 -14.24 22.87 -23.33
CA LEU A 33 -14.07 23.13 -21.90
C LEU A 33 -14.58 24.54 -21.58
N HIS A 34 -15.28 24.70 -20.47
CA HIS A 34 -15.67 26.02 -19.98
C HIS A 34 -14.57 26.63 -19.11
N PRO A 35 -14.43 27.97 -19.07
CA PRO A 35 -13.43 28.65 -18.23
C PRO A 35 -13.62 28.45 -16.72
N ASP A 36 -14.78 27.93 -16.29
CA ASP A 36 -15.08 27.63 -14.89
C ASP A 36 -14.28 26.44 -14.33
N GLY A 37 -13.60 25.68 -15.20
CA GLY A 37 -12.82 24.49 -14.82
C GLY A 37 -13.67 23.35 -14.26
N ARG A 38 -14.99 23.39 -14.42
CA ARG A 38 -15.95 22.43 -13.87
C ARG A 38 -16.95 21.92 -14.88
N SER A 39 -17.15 22.66 -15.97
CA SER A 39 -18.10 22.29 -17.00
C SER A 39 -17.40 21.96 -18.31
N LEU A 40 -18.01 21.04 -19.06
CA LEU A 40 -17.65 20.80 -20.46
C LEU A 40 -18.91 20.61 -21.30
N THR A 41 -18.77 20.86 -22.59
CA THR A 41 -19.83 20.71 -23.58
C THR A 41 -19.39 19.75 -24.67
N ILE A 42 -20.24 18.77 -24.97
CA ILE A 42 -20.01 17.81 -26.05
C ILE A 42 -20.90 18.20 -27.24
N GLN A 43 -20.27 18.49 -28.37
CA GLN A 43 -20.93 18.70 -29.65
C GLN A 43 -20.84 17.43 -30.50
N ARG A 44 -21.99 17.00 -31.02
CA ARG A 44 -22.09 15.83 -31.91
C ARG A 44 -22.72 16.26 -33.21
N GLU A 45 -22.23 15.73 -34.32
CA GLU A 45 -22.86 15.95 -35.62
C GLU A 45 -24.32 15.49 -35.57
N ASN A 46 -25.24 16.39 -35.96
CA ASN A 46 -26.67 16.13 -36.03
C ASN A 46 -27.36 15.75 -34.70
N ARG A 47 -26.80 16.13 -33.53
CA ARG A 47 -27.50 16.01 -32.24
C ARG A 47 -27.42 17.29 -31.42
N ALA A 48 -28.36 17.43 -30.49
CA ALA A 48 -28.34 18.50 -29.51
C ALA A 48 -27.03 18.48 -28.71
N THR A 49 -26.49 19.67 -28.48
CA THR A 49 -25.29 19.88 -27.67
C THR A 49 -25.63 19.59 -26.21
N ALA A 50 -24.78 18.84 -25.52
CA ALA A 50 -24.98 18.48 -24.12
C ALA A 50 -23.90 19.12 -23.23
N LYS A 51 -24.32 19.80 -22.16
CA LYS A 51 -23.44 20.35 -21.12
C LYS A 51 -23.39 19.39 -19.93
N PHE A 52 -22.20 19.18 -19.39
CA PHE A 52 -21.94 18.35 -18.22
C PHE A 52 -21.13 19.16 -17.21
N GLU A 53 -21.40 18.94 -15.92
CA GLU A 53 -20.71 19.61 -14.80
C GLU A 53 -20.12 18.55 -13.87
N PHE A 54 -18.92 18.80 -13.38
CA PHE A 54 -18.08 17.89 -12.59
C PHE A 54 -17.37 18.68 -11.49
N ASP A 55 -16.66 17.97 -10.60
CA ASP A 55 -15.87 18.62 -9.54
C ASP A 55 -14.63 19.32 -10.11
N GLY A 56 -14.10 18.81 -11.22
CA GLY A 56 -13.11 19.49 -12.03
C GLY A 56 -12.98 18.91 -13.44
N VAL A 57 -12.68 19.78 -14.40
CA VAL A 57 -12.39 19.42 -15.79
C VAL A 57 -10.98 19.88 -16.13
N LEU A 58 -10.09 18.91 -16.34
CA LEU A 58 -8.68 19.09 -16.60
C LEU A 58 -8.44 19.18 -18.13
N PRO A 59 -7.86 20.29 -18.61
CA PRO A 59 -7.61 20.49 -20.03
C PRO A 59 -6.51 19.58 -20.57
N PRO A 60 -6.36 19.48 -21.90
CA PRO A 60 -5.25 18.74 -22.53
C PRO A 60 -3.85 19.18 -22.12
N SER A 61 -3.69 20.43 -21.68
CA SER A 61 -2.44 20.98 -21.16
C SER A 61 -2.14 20.58 -19.72
N ALA A 62 -3.09 19.98 -19.00
CA ALA A 62 -2.91 19.59 -17.60
C ALA A 62 -1.85 18.50 -17.48
N SER A 63 -0.83 18.79 -16.67
CA SER A 63 0.24 17.85 -16.38
C SER A 63 -0.25 16.74 -15.45
N GLN A 64 0.55 15.68 -15.33
CA GLN A 64 0.30 14.64 -14.32
C GLN A 64 0.35 15.20 -12.90
N ALA A 65 1.19 16.20 -12.64
CA ALA A 65 1.28 16.82 -11.32
C ALA A 65 -0.01 17.59 -10.98
N ASP A 66 -0.61 18.27 -11.96
CA ASP A 66 -1.88 18.99 -11.76
C ASP A 66 -3.02 18.01 -11.43
N VAL A 67 -3.12 16.92 -12.20
CA VAL A 67 -4.12 15.85 -11.97
C VAL A 67 -3.97 15.25 -10.58
N TYR A 68 -2.72 14.99 -10.17
CA TYR A 68 -2.43 14.43 -8.87
C TYR A 68 -2.85 15.37 -7.74
N SER A 69 -2.41 16.63 -7.82
CA SER A 69 -2.66 17.64 -6.79
C SER A 69 -4.15 17.91 -6.59
N CYS A 70 -4.95 17.93 -7.67
CA CYS A 70 -6.37 18.21 -7.56
C CYS A 70 -7.20 16.99 -7.14
N ALA A 71 -6.91 15.80 -7.67
CA ALA A 71 -7.81 14.65 -7.57
C ALA A 71 -7.33 13.56 -6.61
N VAL A 72 -6.03 13.38 -6.42
CA VAL A 72 -5.45 12.21 -5.73
C VAL A 72 -4.80 12.58 -4.40
N ALA A 73 -4.08 13.70 -4.32
CA ALA A 73 -3.42 14.13 -3.09
C ALA A 73 -4.37 14.22 -1.88
N PRO A 74 -5.62 14.74 -2.00
CA PRO A 74 -6.56 14.72 -0.88
C PRO A 74 -6.89 13.31 -0.39
N ILE A 75 -6.97 12.33 -1.29
CA ILE A 75 -7.29 10.94 -0.95
C ILE A 75 -6.11 10.28 -0.25
N VAL A 76 -4.88 10.57 -0.68
CA VAL A 76 -3.67 10.10 0.01
C VAL A 76 -3.58 10.70 1.42
N ALA A 77 -3.94 11.97 1.59
CA ALA A 77 -4.01 12.61 2.90
C ALA A 77 -5.08 11.96 3.80
N ASP A 78 -6.26 11.66 3.25
CA ASP A 78 -7.33 10.94 3.97
C ASP A 78 -6.83 9.55 4.44
N VAL A 79 -6.06 8.85 3.60
CA VAL A 79 -5.48 7.54 3.93
C VAL A 79 -4.46 7.63 5.05
N LEU A 80 -3.57 8.63 4.99
CA LEU A 80 -2.60 8.88 6.05
C LEU A 80 -3.30 9.24 7.38
N ALA A 81 -4.50 9.81 7.31
CA ALA A 81 -5.35 10.07 8.48
C ALA A 81 -6.17 8.84 8.94
N GLY A 82 -6.01 7.68 8.29
CA GLY A 82 -6.67 6.41 8.67
C GLY A 82 -7.98 6.12 7.94
N TYR A 83 -8.32 6.83 6.87
CA TYR A 83 -9.52 6.58 6.07
C TYR A 83 -9.24 5.71 4.84
N ASN A 84 -10.25 4.99 4.35
CA ASN A 84 -10.13 4.26 3.08
C ASN A 84 -10.27 5.22 1.90
N GLY A 85 -9.29 5.20 1.00
CA GLY A 85 -9.28 5.93 -0.25
C GLY A 85 -9.54 5.01 -1.45
N THR A 86 -10.14 5.54 -2.52
CA THR A 86 -10.21 4.80 -3.79
C THR A 86 -10.17 5.77 -4.95
N VAL A 87 -9.27 5.50 -5.91
CA VAL A 87 -9.17 6.24 -7.17
C VAL A 87 -9.43 5.31 -8.34
N MET A 88 -10.43 5.64 -9.15
CA MET A 88 -10.76 4.89 -10.36
C MET A 88 -10.63 5.76 -11.61
N ALA A 89 -9.95 5.25 -12.63
CA ALA A 89 -9.95 5.87 -13.96
C ALA A 89 -10.93 5.14 -14.89
N TYR A 90 -11.88 5.89 -15.44
CA TYR A 90 -12.89 5.38 -16.37
C TYR A 90 -12.82 6.10 -17.73
N GLY A 91 -13.15 5.40 -18.81
CA GLY A 91 -13.18 5.96 -20.16
C GLY A 91 -12.92 4.92 -21.25
N GLN A 92 -13.12 5.31 -22.52
CA GLN A 92 -12.89 4.43 -23.66
C GLN A 92 -11.42 4.00 -23.82
N THR A 93 -11.17 2.97 -24.63
CA THR A 93 -9.82 2.61 -25.07
C THR A 93 -9.15 3.79 -25.76
N GLY A 94 -7.87 4.03 -25.47
CA GLY A 94 -7.16 5.20 -26.00
C GLY A 94 -7.48 6.54 -25.33
N ALA A 95 -8.36 6.59 -24.32
CA ALA A 95 -8.65 7.83 -23.57
C ALA A 95 -7.54 8.27 -22.60
N GLY A 96 -6.50 7.45 -22.40
CA GLY A 96 -5.38 7.79 -21.51
C GLY A 96 -5.53 7.32 -20.05
N LYS A 97 -6.35 6.29 -19.77
CA LYS A 97 -6.47 5.69 -18.43
C LYS A 97 -5.13 5.20 -17.87
N THR A 98 -4.46 4.33 -18.60
CA THR A 98 -3.13 3.79 -18.22
C THR A 98 -2.09 4.90 -18.13
N TYR A 99 -2.14 5.88 -19.04
CA TYR A 99 -1.28 7.06 -18.98
C TYR A 99 -1.50 7.82 -17.67
N THR A 100 -2.75 8.04 -17.27
CA THR A 100 -3.08 8.77 -16.04
C THR A 100 -2.66 8.02 -14.79
N LEU A 101 -3.00 6.74 -14.65
CA LEU A 101 -2.75 5.98 -13.43
C LEU A 101 -1.33 5.42 -13.32
N SER A 102 -0.84 4.71 -14.33
CA SER A 102 0.30 3.80 -14.21
C SER A 102 1.55 4.25 -14.97
N SER A 103 1.53 5.39 -15.67
CA SER A 103 2.71 5.82 -16.45
C SER A 103 3.95 5.96 -15.55
N MET A 104 5.06 5.35 -15.96
CA MET A 104 6.35 5.39 -15.25
C MET A 104 7.40 6.21 -15.99
N SER A 105 7.02 6.94 -17.04
CA SER A 105 7.96 7.76 -17.81
C SER A 105 8.39 8.98 -17.01
N GLN A 106 9.67 9.35 -17.06
CA GLN A 106 10.27 10.41 -16.23
C GLN A 106 9.48 11.74 -16.23
N ASN A 107 8.99 12.17 -17.40
CA ASN A 107 8.25 13.43 -17.53
C ASN A 107 6.72 13.28 -17.38
N SER A 108 6.22 12.06 -17.22
CA SER A 108 4.78 11.79 -17.16
C SER A 108 4.41 10.72 -16.13
N ILE A 109 5.12 10.69 -15.00
CA ILE A 109 4.82 9.80 -13.87
C ILE A 109 3.33 9.93 -13.50
N GLY A 110 2.61 8.82 -13.47
CA GLY A 110 1.17 8.71 -13.22
C GLY A 110 0.79 8.81 -11.74
N MET A 111 -0.49 8.60 -11.46
CA MET A 111 -1.05 8.77 -10.11
C MET A 111 -0.53 7.73 -9.12
N ILE A 112 -0.46 6.45 -9.51
CA ILE A 112 -0.02 5.35 -8.64
C ILE A 112 1.41 5.57 -8.12
N PRO A 113 2.42 5.78 -8.99
CA PRO A 113 3.78 6.05 -8.51
C PRO A 113 3.93 7.35 -7.71
N ARG A 114 3.12 8.39 -8.00
CA ARG A 114 3.10 9.63 -7.21
C ARG A 114 2.51 9.40 -5.82
N ALA A 115 1.39 8.68 -5.74
CA ALA A 115 0.74 8.32 -4.48
C ALA A 115 1.67 7.48 -3.62
N ALA A 116 2.33 6.47 -4.20
CA ALA A 116 3.34 5.68 -3.50
C ALA A 116 4.48 6.57 -2.98
N ALA A 117 5.01 7.48 -3.81
CA ALA A 117 6.09 8.37 -3.39
C ALA A 117 5.69 9.28 -2.23
N GLU A 118 4.50 9.87 -2.28
CA GLU A 118 3.99 10.70 -1.18
C GLU A 118 3.73 9.89 0.09
N LEU A 119 3.15 8.70 -0.06
CA LEU A 119 2.90 7.78 1.05
C LEU A 119 4.20 7.46 1.79
N PHE A 120 5.21 6.94 1.09
CA PHE A 120 6.51 6.63 1.71
C PHE A 120 7.20 7.87 2.29
N ALA A 121 7.06 9.04 1.65
CA ALA A 121 7.62 10.29 2.16
C ALA A 121 6.89 10.82 3.41
N ALA A 122 5.59 10.55 3.57
CA ALA A 122 4.84 10.90 4.76
C ALA A 122 5.16 9.95 5.91
N LEU A 123 5.16 8.63 5.67
CA LEU A 123 5.49 7.62 6.68
C LEU A 123 6.94 7.76 7.20
N ALA A 124 7.86 8.21 6.35
CA ALA A 124 9.24 8.51 6.76
C ALA A 124 9.37 9.81 7.58
N ARG A 125 8.40 10.72 7.53
CA ARG A 125 8.37 11.94 8.36
C ARG A 125 7.80 11.63 9.75
N ASP A 126 6.77 10.80 9.82
CA ASP A 126 6.15 10.41 11.09
C ASP A 126 7.12 9.64 12.00
N SER A 127 8.04 8.87 11.41
CA SER A 127 9.11 8.20 12.17
C SER A 127 10.19 9.15 12.70
N VAL A 128 10.38 10.33 12.09
CA VAL A 128 11.40 11.32 12.49
C VAL A 128 10.85 12.34 13.50
N GLU A 129 9.59 12.80 13.34
CA GLU A 129 8.96 13.72 14.29
C GLU A 129 8.80 13.10 15.69
N ALA A 130 8.64 11.78 15.75
CA ALA A 130 8.67 11.01 17.00
C ALA A 130 10.05 11.07 17.71
N ASP A 131 11.15 11.28 16.97
CA ASP A 131 12.52 11.36 17.53
C ASP A 131 12.86 12.80 17.99
N GLU A 132 12.47 13.83 17.23
CA GLU A 132 12.75 15.25 17.56
C GLU A 132 11.94 15.77 18.76
N SER A 133 10.69 15.32 18.92
CA SER A 133 9.81 15.74 20.04
C SER A 133 10.30 15.26 21.42
N VAL A 134 11.18 14.25 21.47
CA VAL A 134 11.81 13.75 22.69
C VAL A 134 13.04 14.58 23.09
N GLU A 135 13.72 15.22 22.13
CA GLU A 135 14.95 15.98 22.39
C GLU A 135 14.67 17.38 23.00
N MET A 136 13.46 17.91 22.82
CA MET A 136 13.06 19.25 23.30
C MET A 136 12.55 19.29 24.76
N ALA A 137 12.47 18.18 25.49
CA ALA A 137 12.10 18.20 26.90
C ALA A 137 13.26 18.78 27.75
N PRO A 138 13.03 19.85 28.54
CA PRO A 138 14.11 20.52 29.27
C PRO A 138 14.70 19.55 30.29
N ARG A 139 15.99 19.20 30.12
CA ARG A 139 16.76 18.44 31.11
C ARG A 139 16.83 19.24 32.40
N ARG A 140 15.88 19.01 33.31
CA ARG A 140 16.00 19.47 34.70
C ARG A 140 17.25 18.79 35.26
N PHE A 141 18.27 19.59 35.53
CA PHE A 141 19.42 19.19 36.34
C PHE A 141 18.89 18.72 37.70
N ALA A 142 18.72 17.41 37.87
CA ALA A 142 18.59 16.81 39.18
C ALA A 142 20.00 16.69 39.76
N SER A 143 20.31 17.56 40.73
CA SER A 143 21.52 17.46 41.54
C SER A 143 21.61 16.09 42.21
N PRO A 144 22.77 15.40 42.19
CA PRO A 144 22.90 14.13 42.88
C PRO A 144 23.00 14.35 44.40
N PRO A 145 22.33 13.55 45.25
CA PRO A 145 22.62 13.55 46.67
C PRO A 145 23.91 12.75 46.95
N LEU A 146 24.77 13.34 47.78
CA LEU A 146 26.02 12.76 48.29
C LEU A 146 25.78 11.38 48.94
N ALA A 147 26.49 10.36 48.47
CA ALA A 147 26.67 9.11 49.20
C ALA A 147 28.11 9.04 49.75
N SER A 148 28.21 8.94 51.07
CA SER A 148 29.43 8.79 51.85
C SER A 148 30.12 7.44 51.61
N ARG A 149 31.43 7.49 51.30
CA ARG A 149 32.36 6.35 51.26
C ARG A 149 32.70 5.85 52.67
N GLN A 150 32.80 4.53 52.83
CA GLN A 150 33.86 3.90 53.64
C GLN A 150 34.46 2.70 52.88
N PRO A 151 35.79 2.43 53.02
CA PRO A 151 36.47 1.34 52.33
C PRO A 151 36.82 0.17 53.26
N THR A 152 36.78 -1.06 52.76
CA THR A 152 37.56 -2.17 53.32
C THR A 152 38.11 -3.07 52.22
N GLN A 153 39.42 -3.30 52.30
CA GLN A 153 40.26 -4.27 51.58
C GLN A 153 39.78 -5.71 51.92
N GLN A 154 40.06 -6.80 51.19
CA GLN A 154 41.34 -7.44 50.83
C GLN A 154 40.95 -8.73 50.05
N SER A 155 41.50 -9.02 48.87
CA SER A 155 42.62 -9.95 48.58
C SER A 155 42.24 -11.41 48.25
N ASP A 156 42.97 -11.93 47.25
CA ASP A 156 43.30 -13.33 46.96
C ASP A 156 42.22 -14.25 46.37
N SER A 157 42.49 -15.21 45.49
CA SER A 157 43.62 -15.58 44.62
C SER A 157 43.18 -16.80 43.81
N SER A 158 43.78 -17.02 42.63
CA SER A 158 43.99 -18.34 41.98
C SER A 158 42.73 -19.11 41.49
N SER A 159 42.71 -20.02 40.52
CA SER A 159 43.61 -20.51 39.47
C SER A 159 42.83 -21.58 38.67
N ALA A 160 43.44 -22.09 37.59
CA ALA A 160 43.19 -23.38 36.93
C ALA A 160 41.94 -23.44 36.00
N SER A 161 41.98 -23.73 34.68
CA SER A 161 42.74 -24.63 33.78
C SER A 161 41.83 -25.72 33.21
N ARG A 162 42.16 -26.17 31.99
CA ARG A 162 41.79 -27.43 31.29
C ARG A 162 40.61 -27.32 30.32
N LEU A 163 40.81 -27.46 29.01
CA LEU A 163 41.24 -28.61 28.17
C LEU A 163 40.05 -29.50 27.74
N GLY A 164 40.03 -29.83 26.44
CA GLY A 164 39.16 -30.86 25.84
C GLY A 164 38.49 -30.35 24.55
N ASP A 165 39.09 -30.43 23.35
CA ASP A 165 39.11 -31.60 22.45
C ASP A 165 37.71 -32.23 22.23
N SER A 166 37.25 -32.68 21.06
CA SER A 166 37.80 -32.81 19.71
C SER A 166 36.71 -33.49 18.85
N ARG A 167 36.80 -33.34 17.52
CA ARG A 167 36.36 -34.31 16.47
C ARG A 167 34.86 -34.64 16.34
N ALA A 168 34.22 -34.29 15.22
CA ALA A 168 34.32 -34.89 13.87
C ALA A 168 33.55 -36.21 13.70
N ARG A 169 32.60 -36.22 12.74
CA ARG A 169 32.33 -37.24 11.69
C ARG A 169 30.89 -37.02 11.18
N ARG A 170 30.67 -36.55 9.96
CA ARG A 170 30.54 -37.35 8.72
C ARG A 170 29.92 -38.74 8.93
N ARG A 171 28.71 -38.93 8.43
CA ARG A 171 28.36 -40.09 7.59
C ARG A 171 27.09 -39.83 6.76
N SER A 172 27.30 -39.92 5.46
CA SER A 172 26.34 -40.24 4.42
C SER A 172 25.62 -41.56 4.68
N ALA A 173 24.33 -41.62 4.36
CA ALA A 173 23.68 -42.85 3.94
C ALA A 173 22.48 -42.53 3.02
N SER A 174 22.67 -42.88 1.76
CA SER A 174 21.60 -43.21 0.81
C SER A 174 20.75 -44.37 1.34
N ARG A 175 19.43 -44.31 1.16
CA ARG A 175 18.64 -45.49 0.77
C ARG A 175 17.26 -45.10 0.24
N SER A 176 16.99 -45.68 -0.91
CA SER A 176 15.71 -45.93 -1.57
C SER A 176 14.66 -46.55 -0.64
N GLY A 177 13.40 -46.20 -0.87
CA GLY A 177 12.25 -46.89 -0.28
C GLY A 177 10.95 -46.24 -0.75
N SER A 178 10.34 -46.85 -1.75
CA SER A 178 8.97 -46.64 -2.22
C SER A 178 7.96 -47.09 -1.16
N GLU A 179 7.06 -46.23 -0.72
CA GLU A 179 5.78 -46.64 -0.13
C GLU A 179 4.67 -45.68 -0.52
N GLU A 180 3.57 -46.28 -0.98
CA GLU A 180 2.29 -45.67 -1.30
C GLU A 180 1.66 -45.03 -0.06
N GLY A 181 1.16 -43.81 -0.20
CA GLY A 181 0.50 -43.08 0.88
C GLY A 181 -0.72 -42.33 0.36
N SER A 182 -1.89 -42.89 0.64
CA SER A 182 -3.17 -42.24 0.92
C SER A 182 -3.22 -40.71 0.66
N ILE A 183 -3.91 -40.31 -0.41
CA ILE A 183 -4.26 -38.90 -0.65
C ILE A 183 -5.43 -38.54 0.27
N ALA A 184 -5.12 -38.09 1.47
CA ALA A 184 -6.03 -37.25 2.25
C ALA A 184 -6.05 -35.85 1.60
N PRO A 185 -7.22 -35.22 1.40
CA PRO A 185 -7.26 -33.84 0.92
C PRO A 185 -6.66 -32.96 2.01
N ARG A 186 -5.57 -32.25 1.67
CA ARG A 186 -5.03 -31.18 2.50
C ARG A 186 -6.14 -30.12 2.65
N LEU A 187 -6.74 -30.06 3.84
CA LEU A 187 -7.41 -28.85 4.30
C LEU A 187 -6.41 -27.70 4.13
N ALA A 188 -6.80 -26.70 3.35
CA ALA A 188 -6.10 -25.43 3.29
C ALA A 188 -6.04 -24.85 4.71
N PRO A 189 -4.91 -24.27 5.16
CA PRO A 189 -4.91 -23.56 6.43
C PRO A 189 -5.83 -22.35 6.29
N GLU A 190 -6.87 -22.36 7.10
CA GLU A 190 -7.79 -21.26 7.35
C GLU A 190 -7.01 -20.05 7.88
N ALA A 191 -7.34 -18.87 7.36
CA ALA A 191 -7.47 -17.61 8.08
C ALA A 191 -6.42 -17.15 9.14
N GLU A 192 -5.18 -17.68 9.18
CA GLU A 192 -4.15 -17.23 10.14
C GLU A 192 -3.11 -16.25 9.58
N HIS A 193 -3.21 -15.85 8.31
CA HIS A 193 -2.13 -15.06 7.67
C HIS A 193 -2.28 -13.53 7.76
N LEU A 194 -3.38 -13.02 8.34
CA LEU A 194 -3.53 -11.57 8.58
C LEU A 194 -3.02 -11.14 9.97
N ASP A 195 -2.71 -12.09 10.87
CA ASP A 195 -2.33 -11.81 12.27
C ASP A 195 -0.87 -12.17 12.63
N ARG A 196 -0.12 -12.81 11.73
CA ARG A 196 1.29 -13.16 12.00
C ARG A 196 2.22 -12.10 11.46
N LEU A 197 2.37 -11.05 12.23
CA LEU A 197 3.39 -10.04 12.01
C LEU A 197 4.77 -10.62 12.30
N PRO A 198 5.81 -10.14 11.60
CA PRO A 198 7.16 -10.54 11.91
C PRO A 198 7.48 -10.24 13.39
N PRO A 199 8.28 -11.10 14.06
CA PRO A 199 8.70 -10.84 15.43
C PRO A 199 9.46 -9.51 15.49
N ARG A 200 9.15 -8.73 16.54
CA ARG A 200 9.79 -7.46 16.89
C ARG A 200 11.28 -7.42 16.55
N THR A 201 11.72 -6.38 15.85
CA THR A 201 13.07 -5.86 16.08
C THR A 201 13.12 -5.37 17.53
N PRO A 202 14.06 -5.82 18.38
CA PRO A 202 14.00 -5.65 19.83
C PRO A 202 14.38 -4.23 20.30
N ALA A 203 13.99 -3.17 19.58
CA ALA A 203 14.45 -1.81 19.85
C ALA A 203 13.44 -0.69 19.57
N SER A 204 12.13 -0.95 19.39
CA SER A 204 11.18 0.15 19.24
C SER A 204 10.88 0.84 20.57
N ARG A 205 10.94 2.17 20.54
CA ARG A 205 10.81 3.03 21.71
C ARG A 205 9.32 3.21 22.05
N PRO A 206 8.97 3.38 23.33
CA PRO A 206 7.59 3.65 23.72
C PRO A 206 7.11 4.97 23.10
N GLY A 207 6.01 4.92 22.35
CA GLY A 207 5.44 6.04 21.61
C GLY A 207 5.80 6.09 20.12
N GLU A 208 6.73 5.26 19.66
CA GLU A 208 7.10 5.13 18.24
C GLU A 208 5.94 4.48 17.46
N VAL A 209 5.61 5.06 16.30
CA VAL A 209 4.63 4.50 15.37
C VAL A 209 5.40 3.72 14.31
N GLU A 210 5.25 2.40 14.31
CA GLU A 210 5.77 1.53 13.27
C GLU A 210 4.75 1.44 12.15
N HIS A 211 5.18 1.77 10.93
CA HIS A 211 4.34 1.66 9.74
C HIS A 211 4.77 0.45 8.89
N THR A 212 3.81 -0.40 8.54
CA THR A 212 3.98 -1.48 7.58
C THR A 212 3.13 -1.18 6.36
N VAL A 213 3.74 -1.20 5.17
CA VAL A 213 3.03 -1.00 3.91
C VAL A 213 2.97 -2.32 3.14
N LEU A 214 1.76 -2.74 2.78
CA LEU A 214 1.51 -3.91 1.95
C LEU A 214 0.99 -3.47 0.58
N LEU A 215 1.43 -4.18 -0.46
CA LEU A 215 0.98 -4.00 -1.84
C LEU A 215 0.25 -5.25 -2.33
N SER A 216 -0.94 -5.08 -2.88
CA SER A 216 -1.62 -6.08 -3.69
C SER A 216 -1.84 -5.54 -5.10
N TYR A 217 -1.72 -6.40 -6.12
CA TYR A 217 -1.98 -6.00 -7.50
C TYR A 217 -2.75 -7.11 -8.22
N ILE A 218 -4.00 -6.83 -8.55
CA ILE A 218 -4.93 -7.81 -9.10
C ILE A 218 -5.46 -7.34 -10.45
N GLN A 219 -5.72 -8.28 -11.35
CA GLN A 219 -6.43 -8.07 -12.60
C GLN A 219 -7.77 -8.81 -12.57
N ILE A 220 -8.82 -8.16 -13.08
CA ILE A 220 -10.10 -8.80 -13.38
C ILE A 220 -10.29 -8.82 -14.89
N TYR A 221 -10.39 -10.01 -15.47
CA TYR A 221 -10.56 -10.23 -16.90
C TYR A 221 -11.53 -11.37 -17.16
N GLN A 222 -12.58 -11.12 -17.96
CA GLN A 222 -13.62 -12.11 -18.27
C GLN A 222 -14.16 -12.85 -17.03
N GLU A 223 -14.50 -12.10 -15.98
CA GLU A 223 -14.98 -12.61 -14.68
C GLU A 223 -13.96 -13.46 -13.90
N ALA A 224 -12.75 -13.64 -14.42
CA ALA A 224 -11.65 -14.26 -13.71
C ALA A 224 -10.79 -13.20 -13.00
N VAL A 225 -10.35 -13.53 -11.78
CA VAL A 225 -9.47 -12.70 -10.96
C VAL A 225 -8.08 -13.31 -10.95
N GLN A 226 -7.05 -12.53 -11.23
CA GLN A 226 -5.66 -13.00 -11.24
C GLN A 226 -4.79 -12.09 -10.38
N ASP A 227 -3.90 -12.67 -9.58
CA ASP A 227 -2.87 -11.92 -8.88
C ASP A 227 -1.70 -11.64 -9.82
N LEU A 228 -1.40 -10.36 -10.04
CA LEU A 228 -0.32 -9.90 -10.90
C LEU A 228 1.05 -9.92 -10.20
N LEU A 229 1.10 -10.07 -8.88
CA LEU A 229 2.34 -10.27 -8.13
C LEU A 229 2.71 -11.75 -8.02
N CYS A 230 1.73 -12.64 -8.21
CA CYS A 230 1.90 -14.09 -8.26
C CYS A 230 1.27 -14.66 -9.55
N PRO A 231 1.98 -14.60 -10.70
CA PRO A 231 1.41 -15.00 -12.00
C PRO A 231 1.09 -16.50 -12.11
N GLU A 232 1.62 -17.32 -11.20
CA GLU A 232 1.28 -18.74 -11.06
C GLU A 232 -0.11 -18.96 -10.43
N SER A 233 -0.75 -17.91 -9.91
CA SER A 233 -2.09 -18.00 -9.36
C SER A 233 -3.12 -18.35 -10.44
N GLU A 234 -4.01 -19.28 -10.09
CA GLU A 234 -5.18 -19.61 -10.89
C GLU A 234 -6.40 -18.89 -10.32
N ASN A 235 -7.28 -18.44 -11.23
CA ASN A 235 -8.52 -17.70 -10.98
C ASN A 235 -8.96 -17.59 -9.51
N LEU A 236 -8.64 -16.46 -8.88
CA LEU A 236 -8.93 -16.20 -7.48
C LEU A 236 -10.41 -15.95 -7.22
N SER A 237 -10.87 -16.30 -6.02
CA SER A 237 -12.27 -16.13 -5.63
C SER A 237 -12.45 -14.89 -4.77
N ILE A 238 -13.45 -14.07 -5.10
CA ILE A 238 -13.89 -12.95 -4.26
C ILE A 238 -14.80 -13.50 -3.17
N ARG A 239 -14.54 -13.12 -1.91
CA ARG A 239 -15.30 -13.54 -0.72
C ARG A 239 -15.65 -12.33 0.14
N GLU A 240 -16.56 -12.51 1.07
CA GLU A 240 -17.03 -11.47 2.00
C GLU A 240 -16.81 -11.96 3.44
N SER A 241 -16.31 -11.07 4.31
CA SER A 241 -16.19 -11.25 5.75
C SER A 241 -16.88 -10.10 6.49
N GLU A 242 -16.88 -10.13 7.83
CA GLU A 242 -17.38 -9.03 8.66
C GLU A 242 -16.64 -7.70 8.41
N ALA A 243 -15.39 -7.77 7.96
CA ALA A 243 -14.57 -6.61 7.59
C ALA A 243 -14.78 -6.14 6.14
N GLY A 244 -15.60 -6.84 5.36
CA GLY A 244 -15.96 -6.49 3.99
C GLY A 244 -15.50 -7.51 2.94
N VAL A 245 -15.47 -7.08 1.68
CA VAL A 245 -15.16 -7.92 0.52
C VAL A 245 -13.65 -8.02 0.33
N PHE A 246 -13.14 -9.24 0.13
CA PHE A 246 -11.71 -9.51 -0.06
C PHE A 246 -11.48 -10.60 -1.11
N VAL A 247 -10.26 -10.66 -1.66
CA VAL A 247 -9.88 -11.68 -2.66
C VAL A 247 -9.12 -12.81 -1.97
N TRP A 248 -9.74 -13.98 -1.89
CA TRP A 248 -9.14 -15.17 -1.28
C TRP A 248 -7.99 -15.69 -2.15
N GLY A 249 -6.81 -15.81 -1.55
CA GLY A 249 -5.58 -16.29 -2.21
C GLY A 249 -4.76 -15.20 -2.90
N ALA A 250 -5.21 -13.94 -2.90
CA ALA A 250 -4.39 -12.83 -3.37
C ALA A 250 -3.22 -12.58 -2.40
N GLN A 251 -2.02 -12.46 -2.93
CA GLN A 251 -0.85 -12.13 -2.13
C GLN A 251 -0.82 -10.64 -1.81
N GLN A 252 -0.39 -10.36 -0.59
CA GLN A 252 0.00 -9.03 -0.16
C GLN A 252 1.50 -9.06 0.09
N ARG A 253 2.25 -8.20 -0.59
CA ARG A 253 3.71 -8.12 -0.44
C ARG A 253 4.07 -6.90 0.38
N GLU A 254 4.79 -7.13 1.47
CA GLU A 254 5.37 -6.05 2.25
C GLU A 254 6.43 -5.31 1.42
N VAL A 255 6.36 -3.97 1.48
CA VAL A 255 7.27 -3.07 0.78
C VAL A 255 7.89 -2.11 1.78
N SER A 256 9.22 -2.17 1.93
CA SER A 256 9.98 -1.34 2.88
C SER A 256 10.53 -0.06 2.26
N SER A 257 10.43 0.09 0.93
CA SER A 257 10.91 1.27 0.23
C SER A 257 10.09 1.59 -1.02
N LEU A 258 10.11 2.85 -1.42
CA LEU A 258 9.52 3.32 -2.67
C LEU A 258 10.08 2.56 -3.87
N GLU A 259 11.39 2.28 -3.90
CA GLU A 259 12.03 1.58 -5.02
C GLU A 259 11.47 0.16 -5.18
N GLN A 260 11.37 -0.59 -4.08
CA GLN A 260 10.80 -1.93 -4.06
C GLN A 260 9.33 -1.90 -4.49
N CYS A 261 8.56 -0.95 -3.98
CA CYS A 261 7.17 -0.74 -4.36
C CYS A 261 7.00 -0.51 -5.87
N LEU A 262 7.75 0.44 -6.44
CA LEU A 262 7.70 0.73 -7.86
C LEU A 262 8.19 -0.44 -8.72
N ALA A 263 9.14 -1.25 -8.23
CA ALA A 263 9.58 -2.47 -8.90
C ALA A 263 8.46 -3.51 -8.98
N LEU A 264 7.67 -3.69 -7.91
CA LEU A 264 6.50 -4.58 -7.92
C LEU A 264 5.40 -4.10 -8.86
N VAL A 265 5.11 -2.78 -8.88
CA VAL A 265 4.14 -2.22 -9.83
C VAL A 265 4.58 -2.47 -11.27
N ARG A 266 5.86 -2.25 -11.59
CA ARG A 266 6.41 -2.57 -12.92
C ARG A 266 6.32 -4.06 -13.26
N ALA A 267 6.61 -4.93 -12.31
CA ALA A 267 6.50 -6.38 -12.50
C ALA A 267 5.04 -6.79 -12.74
N GLY A 268 4.09 -6.25 -11.98
CA GLY A 268 2.66 -6.49 -12.18
C GLY A 268 2.15 -5.97 -13.52
N ASP A 269 2.60 -4.79 -13.96
CA ASP A 269 2.28 -4.26 -15.30
C ASP A 269 2.82 -5.17 -16.42
N ALA A 270 4.03 -5.71 -16.27
CA ALA A 270 4.61 -6.67 -17.21
C ALA A 270 3.82 -7.99 -17.22
N ASN A 271 3.51 -8.54 -16.05
CA ASN A 271 2.69 -9.75 -15.91
C ASN A 271 1.32 -9.56 -16.55
N ARG A 272 0.69 -8.41 -16.33
CA ARG A 272 -0.60 -8.03 -16.93
C ARG A 272 -0.55 -7.97 -18.45
N ALA A 273 0.55 -7.49 -19.02
CA ALA A 273 0.73 -7.43 -20.47
C ALA A 273 0.85 -8.84 -21.08
N THR A 274 1.41 -9.79 -20.33
CA THR A 274 1.53 -11.21 -20.73
C THR A 274 0.36 -12.08 -20.31
N ALA A 275 -0.48 -11.60 -19.39
CA ALA A 275 -1.62 -12.32 -18.84
C ALA A 275 -2.62 -12.66 -19.95
N PHE A 276 -2.80 -13.95 -20.19
CA PHE A 276 -3.76 -14.53 -21.16
C PHE A 276 -3.51 -14.22 -22.64
N THR A 277 -2.35 -13.68 -23.01
CA THR A 277 -1.97 -13.50 -24.42
C THR A 277 -1.25 -14.72 -24.97
N ALA A 278 -2.03 -15.76 -25.28
CA ALA A 278 -1.81 -16.46 -26.55
C ALA A 278 -2.57 -15.79 -27.70
N LEU A 279 -3.57 -14.90 -27.48
CA LEU A 279 -4.36 -14.36 -28.61
C LEU A 279 -5.13 -13.03 -28.46
N ASN A 280 -5.01 -12.21 -27.39
CA ASN A 280 -5.65 -10.87 -27.35
C ASN A 280 -4.95 -9.86 -26.39
N ALA A 281 -3.90 -9.18 -26.85
CA ALA A 281 -3.08 -8.27 -26.05
C ALA A 281 -3.68 -6.85 -25.91
N ALA A 282 -4.74 -6.68 -25.12
CA ALA A 282 -5.27 -5.34 -24.83
C ALA A 282 -5.71 -5.16 -23.38
N SER A 283 -4.99 -4.28 -22.67
CA SER A 283 -5.30 -3.81 -21.31
C SER A 283 -6.66 -3.11 -21.19
N SER A 284 -7.35 -2.84 -22.31
CA SER A 284 -8.68 -2.23 -22.32
C SER A 284 -9.81 -3.19 -21.95
N ARG A 285 -9.57 -4.50 -22.03
CA ARG A 285 -10.58 -5.54 -21.75
C ARG A 285 -10.48 -6.09 -20.33
N SER A 286 -9.49 -5.63 -19.56
CA SER A 286 -9.25 -6.04 -18.18
C SER A 286 -9.18 -4.83 -17.24
N HIS A 287 -9.75 -5.00 -16.06
CA HIS A 287 -9.62 -4.04 -14.96
C HIS A 287 -8.39 -4.40 -14.15
N ALA A 288 -7.68 -3.38 -13.67
CA ALA A 288 -6.46 -3.54 -12.89
C ALA A 288 -6.66 -2.76 -11.58
N VAL A 289 -6.42 -3.43 -10.46
CA VAL A 289 -6.60 -2.90 -9.11
C VAL A 289 -5.27 -3.02 -8.40
N VAL A 290 -4.63 -1.88 -8.16
CA VAL A 290 -3.48 -1.77 -7.26
C VAL A 290 -4.03 -1.30 -5.93
N MET A 291 -3.72 -2.02 -4.85
CA MET A 291 -4.16 -1.69 -3.50
C MET A 291 -2.95 -1.51 -2.60
N PHE A 292 -2.87 -0.36 -1.94
CA PHE A 292 -1.90 -0.11 -0.87
C PHE A 292 -2.61 -0.26 0.47
N THR A 293 -2.04 -1.03 1.39
CA THR A 293 -2.55 -1.13 2.76
C THR A 293 -1.48 -0.61 3.70
N VAL A 294 -1.82 0.41 4.48
CA VAL A 294 -0.93 0.96 5.52
C VAL A 294 -1.43 0.51 6.88
N ILE A 295 -0.57 -0.18 7.60
CA ILE A 295 -0.81 -0.64 8.96
C ILE A 295 0.10 0.17 9.87
N SER A 296 -0.50 0.96 10.75
CA SER A 296 0.23 1.79 11.71
C SER A 296 0.06 1.19 13.10
N ARG A 297 1.17 0.84 13.76
CA ARG A 297 1.17 0.33 15.14
C ARG A 297 1.88 1.27 16.06
N ARG A 298 1.24 1.61 17.18
CA ARG A 298 1.87 2.41 18.22
C ARG A 298 2.46 1.50 19.29
N ALA A 299 3.75 1.66 19.58
CA ALA A 299 4.37 0.98 20.70
C ALA A 299 3.85 1.55 22.03
N ILE A 300 3.00 0.79 22.73
CA ILE A 300 2.52 1.16 24.07
C ILE A 300 3.68 0.94 25.04
N GLY A 301 4.16 2.02 25.68
CA GLY A 301 5.15 1.90 26.75
C GLY A 301 4.56 1.18 27.95
N GLU A 302 5.29 0.20 28.48
CA GLU A 302 4.92 -0.47 29.73
C GLU A 302 4.78 0.57 30.84
N ALA A 303 3.54 0.89 31.22
CA ALA A 303 3.28 1.62 32.44
C ALA A 303 3.71 0.73 33.61
N HIS A 304 4.62 1.25 34.43
CA HIS A 304 5.09 0.59 35.65
C HIS A 304 3.93 -0.02 36.45
N GLY A 305 3.89 -1.36 36.51
CA GLY A 305 3.22 -2.10 37.57
C GLY A 305 1.68 -2.19 37.51
N SER A 306 1.10 -2.73 36.45
CA SER A 306 -0.09 -3.59 36.57
C SER A 306 -0.26 -4.46 35.34
N ILE A 307 -0.26 -5.78 35.54
CA ILE A 307 -0.56 -6.76 34.50
C ILE A 307 -2.04 -6.60 34.12
N ALA A 308 -2.29 -6.09 32.92
CA ALA A 308 -3.55 -6.26 32.18
C ALA A 308 -3.19 -6.42 30.69
N PRO A 309 -3.89 -7.29 29.94
CA PRO A 309 -3.50 -7.65 28.59
C PRO A 309 -3.71 -6.48 27.63
N ALA A 310 -2.79 -6.39 26.67
CA ALA A 310 -2.79 -5.44 25.57
C ALA A 310 -4.13 -5.44 24.83
N ALA A 311 -4.87 -4.34 24.94
CA ALA A 311 -5.75 -3.93 23.87
C ALA A 311 -4.83 -3.25 22.86
N ASP A 312 -4.49 -3.96 21.79
CA ASP A 312 -3.93 -3.36 20.60
C ASP A 312 -4.93 -2.29 20.15
N ASP A 313 -4.56 -1.01 20.25
CA ASP A 313 -5.19 0.05 19.46
C ASP A 313 -4.79 -0.22 18.00
N LEU A 314 -5.46 -1.21 17.41
CA LEU A 314 -5.45 -1.46 15.99
C LEU A 314 -6.21 -0.30 15.36
N LEU A 315 -5.48 0.76 14.96
CA LEU A 315 -6.01 1.65 13.94
C LEU A 315 -6.32 0.77 12.73
N ASP A 316 -7.58 0.77 12.29
CA ASP A 316 -8.04 0.00 11.14
C ASP A 316 -7.07 0.19 9.96
N PRO A 317 -6.68 -0.89 9.25
CA PRO A 317 -5.78 -0.79 8.11
C PRO A 317 -6.42 0.11 7.05
N ALA A 318 -5.81 1.27 6.79
CA ALA A 318 -6.27 2.18 5.74
C ALA A 318 -5.78 1.66 4.37
N GLY A 319 -6.72 1.45 3.46
CA GLY A 319 -6.47 1.03 2.07
C GLY A 319 -6.57 2.19 1.07
N VAL A 320 -5.72 2.21 0.03
CA VAL A 320 -5.85 3.07 -1.18
C VAL A 320 -6.04 2.23 -2.43
#